data_AF-A0A0H2S9U4-F1
#
_entry.id   AF-A0A0H2S9U4-F1
#
_cell.length_a   1.000
_cell.length_b   1.000
_cell.length_c   1.000
_cell.angle_alpha   90.00
_cell.angle_beta   90.00
_cell.angle_gamma   90.00
#
_symmetry.space_group_name_H-M   'P 1'
#
loop_
_entity.id
_entity.type
_entity.pdbx_description
1 polymer ?
#
loop_
_entity_poly.entity_id
_entity_poly.type
_entity_poly.pdbx_seq_one_letter_code
_entity_poly.pdbx_strand_id
1 'polypeptide(L)'
;MREYDILVIGGGPAGINAALSASRKGLRVLLAEEKEFLGGQLIKQTHKFFGSKDEYAGTRGIQIVREFIEKINNDKNIDLMLSAMVMGYYEDGVVTILKDERMFKIKPKKVIVATGAFERSLPFENNDLPGIFGAGAVQTLMNVYGILPGKEVLMVGSGNIGLIVSYQLTQAGVKVKGIVEISEKIGGYLVHASKIRRLGIPIYTSYTIIKALGGRKVEGAIIENVKTHEKKEIKCDVVCLATGLSPLGDILNQMGCEMMYIPELGGFVPVRDDNLKTTIDNIFVAGDVAGIEEATAAMLEGELAGLYASYELTGEFDKRINEIKNRLAELRKTSTKIVSGLKKLNLNVDFIIEEQEDLDELHRNGIPEKERIESVSNTEKAKFAVIECFQKIPCNPCVVSCPTNAIKMDTLNGLPKLEYDLCTGCGNCIGVCPGLAIFVVDKKKSSVFLPYEMLPLPEKGEKVDLLNRKGEKIADGKVLSIRKLKDKTNIVEVEVPKELIMEVRNIEVMR
;
A
#
# COMPACT_ATOMS: atom_id res chain seq x y z
N MET A 1 -33.88 17.93 -13.72
CA MET A 1 -33.22 16.67 -13.36
C MET A 1 -32.16 16.41 -14.40
N ARG A 2 -30.91 16.14 -14.03
CA ARG A 2 -29.86 15.83 -15.02
C ARG A 2 -29.80 14.32 -15.22
N GLU A 3 -29.67 13.89 -16.47
CA GLU A 3 -29.59 12.48 -16.85
C GLU A 3 -28.15 12.12 -17.23
N TYR A 4 -27.72 10.96 -16.74
CA TYR A 4 -26.40 10.38 -17.01
C TYR A 4 -26.56 8.91 -17.31
N ASP A 5 -25.66 8.34 -18.11
CA ASP A 5 -25.64 6.90 -18.32
C ASP A 5 -25.13 6.22 -17.03
N ILE A 6 -24.04 6.73 -16.48
CA ILE A 6 -23.41 6.18 -15.28
C ILE A 6 -23.12 7.30 -14.26
N LEU A 7 -23.52 7.09 -13.01
CA LEU A 7 -23.04 7.86 -11.86
C LEU A 7 -21.98 7.05 -11.12
N VAL A 8 -20.81 7.63 -10.90
CA VAL A 8 -19.76 7.08 -10.03
C VAL A 8 -19.69 7.88 -8.75
N ILE A 9 -19.78 7.20 -7.61
CA ILE A 9 -19.75 7.79 -6.26
C ILE A 9 -18.39 7.50 -5.62
N GLY A 10 -17.57 8.53 -5.48
CA GLY A 10 -16.22 8.45 -4.91
C GLY A 10 -15.13 8.63 -5.97
N GLY A 11 -14.25 9.61 -5.76
CA GLY A 11 -13.13 9.98 -6.61
C GLY A 11 -11.80 9.31 -6.22
N GLY A 12 -11.86 8.16 -5.56
CA GLY A 12 -10.69 7.32 -5.28
C GLY A 12 -10.17 6.56 -6.52
N PRO A 13 -9.11 5.74 -6.37
CA PRO A 13 -8.56 4.96 -7.49
C PRO A 13 -9.59 4.07 -8.19
N ALA A 14 -10.50 3.43 -7.45
CA ALA A 14 -11.57 2.62 -8.03
C ALA A 14 -12.54 3.47 -8.86
N GLY A 15 -13.10 4.53 -8.28
CA GLY A 15 -14.07 5.37 -8.98
C GLY A 15 -13.50 6.10 -10.19
N ILE A 16 -12.26 6.58 -10.12
CA ILE A 16 -11.56 7.16 -11.28
C ILE A 16 -11.46 6.13 -12.41
N ASN A 17 -11.00 4.91 -12.13
CA ASN A 17 -10.85 3.88 -13.17
C ASN A 17 -12.21 3.44 -13.72
N ALA A 18 -13.25 3.40 -12.88
CA ALA A 18 -14.63 3.14 -13.33
C ALA A 18 -15.12 4.23 -14.30
N ALA A 19 -14.92 5.50 -13.95
CA ALA A 19 -15.33 6.62 -14.79
C ALA A 19 -14.59 6.64 -16.14
N LEU A 20 -13.26 6.45 -16.13
CA LEU A 20 -12.45 6.38 -17.34
C LEU A 20 -12.83 5.19 -18.23
N SER A 21 -13.11 4.02 -17.65
CA SER A 21 -13.57 2.86 -18.41
C SER A 21 -14.93 3.06 -19.05
N ALA A 22 -15.88 3.62 -18.32
CA ALA A 22 -17.21 3.92 -18.84
C ALA A 22 -17.19 4.97 -19.95
N SER A 23 -16.42 6.05 -19.74
CA SER A 23 -16.26 7.11 -20.72
C SER A 23 -15.66 6.62 -22.05
N ARG A 24 -14.68 5.71 -21.98
CA ARG A 24 -14.07 5.09 -23.18
C ARG A 24 -15.06 4.30 -24.03
N LYS A 25 -16.22 3.93 -23.48
CA LYS A 25 -17.35 3.31 -24.19
C LYS A 25 -18.35 4.33 -24.75
N GLY A 26 -18.01 5.62 -24.71
CA GLY A 26 -18.83 6.71 -25.23
C GLY A 26 -20.00 7.10 -24.33
N LEU A 27 -20.06 6.59 -23.10
CA LEU A 27 -21.14 6.87 -22.15
C LEU A 27 -20.91 8.18 -21.41
N ARG A 28 -21.98 8.89 -21.11
CA ARG A 28 -21.92 10.11 -20.30
C ARG A 28 -21.87 9.76 -18.81
N VAL A 29 -20.77 10.13 -18.16
CA VAL A 29 -20.48 9.78 -16.77
C VAL A 29 -20.54 11.02 -15.89
N LEU A 30 -21.16 10.91 -14.71
CA LEU A 30 -20.98 11.85 -13.61
C LEU A 30 -20.06 11.21 -12.57
N LEU A 31 -18.92 11.83 -12.27
CA LEU A 31 -18.06 11.44 -11.15
C LEU A 31 -18.27 12.42 -10.00
N ALA A 32 -18.87 11.96 -8.91
CA ALA A 32 -19.13 12.75 -7.70
C ALA A 32 -18.11 12.41 -6.60
N GLU A 33 -17.47 13.43 -6.03
CA GLU A 33 -16.47 13.30 -4.97
C GLU A 33 -16.78 14.29 -3.85
N GLU A 34 -16.77 13.82 -2.60
CA GLU A 34 -17.12 14.64 -1.42
C GLU A 34 -16.06 15.72 -1.15
N LYS A 35 -14.80 15.50 -1.55
CA LYS A 35 -13.66 16.39 -1.30
C LYS A 35 -13.45 17.38 -2.44
N GLU A 36 -12.63 18.39 -2.17
CA GLU A 36 -12.20 19.40 -3.13
C GLU A 36 -11.18 18.88 -4.16
N PHE A 37 -10.69 17.65 -4.01
CA PHE A 37 -9.72 17.03 -4.90
C PHE A 37 -10.03 15.53 -5.10
N LEU A 38 -9.60 15.02 -6.25
CA LEU A 38 -9.62 13.58 -6.56
C LEU A 38 -8.46 12.83 -5.91
N GLY A 39 -8.58 11.50 -5.89
CA GLY A 39 -7.48 10.58 -5.68
C GLY A 39 -7.55 9.72 -4.42
N GLY A 40 -8.52 9.98 -3.53
CA GLY A 40 -8.78 9.17 -2.35
C GLY A 40 -7.53 8.96 -1.49
N GLN A 41 -7.15 7.69 -1.26
CA GLN A 41 -5.94 7.36 -0.48
C GLN A 41 -4.65 7.45 -1.30
N LEU A 42 -4.72 7.42 -2.63
CA LEU A 42 -3.56 7.31 -3.53
C LEU A 42 -2.69 8.57 -3.52
N ILE A 43 -3.30 9.75 -3.36
CA ILE A 43 -2.60 11.05 -3.22
C ILE A 43 -1.71 11.15 -1.98
N LYS A 44 -1.86 10.24 -1.03
CA LYS A 44 -1.07 10.21 0.21
C LYS A 44 0.07 9.20 0.15
N GLN A 45 0.15 8.41 -0.93
CA GLN A 45 1.10 7.30 -1.05
C GLN A 45 2.39 7.76 -1.72
N THR A 46 3.36 8.13 -0.90
CA THR A 46 4.72 8.43 -1.34
C THR A 46 5.54 7.17 -1.59
N HIS A 47 5.10 5.97 -1.21
CA HIS A 47 5.80 4.70 -1.49
C HIS A 47 5.49 4.18 -2.90
N LYS A 48 6.28 3.20 -3.38
CA LYS A 48 6.07 2.52 -4.67
C LYS A 48 5.15 1.32 -4.51
N PHE A 49 4.30 1.10 -5.50
CA PHE A 49 3.36 -0.02 -5.51
C PHE A 49 3.98 -1.32 -6.01
N PHE A 50 3.47 -2.44 -5.51
CA PHE A 50 3.70 -3.78 -6.06
C PHE A 50 2.79 -4.02 -7.29
N GLY A 51 3.04 -5.10 -8.02
CA GLY A 51 2.27 -5.48 -9.21
C GLY A 51 3.15 -5.69 -10.45
N SER A 52 2.50 -5.66 -11.61
CA SER A 52 3.15 -5.52 -12.92
C SER A 52 3.27 -4.06 -13.35
N LYS A 53 4.00 -3.82 -14.43
CA LYS A 53 4.10 -2.49 -15.06
C LYS A 53 2.72 -1.92 -15.45
N ASP A 54 1.80 -2.77 -15.92
CA ASP A 54 0.44 -2.36 -16.32
C ASP A 54 -0.41 -1.93 -15.10
N GLU A 55 0.02 -2.32 -13.91
CA GLU A 55 -0.56 -1.96 -12.61
C GLU A 55 0.23 -0.84 -11.92
N TYR A 56 1.07 -0.12 -12.67
CA TYR A 56 1.92 0.96 -12.19
C TYR A 56 2.97 0.52 -11.15
N ALA A 57 3.36 -0.76 -11.13
CA ALA A 57 4.35 -1.25 -10.17
C ALA A 57 5.69 -0.52 -10.31
N GLY A 58 6.28 -0.17 -9.17
CA GLY A 58 7.47 0.68 -9.10
C GLY A 58 7.20 2.19 -9.26
N THR A 59 5.94 2.60 -9.46
CA THR A 59 5.51 4.00 -9.48
C THR A 59 4.94 4.40 -8.13
N ARG A 60 5.10 5.67 -7.72
CA ARG A 60 4.51 6.18 -6.48
C ARG A 60 3.06 6.58 -6.68
N GLY A 61 2.21 6.39 -5.66
CA GLY A 61 0.78 6.72 -5.75
C GLY A 61 0.51 8.18 -6.10
N ILE A 62 1.29 9.10 -5.53
CA ILE A 62 1.22 10.53 -5.87
C ILE A 62 1.52 10.85 -7.34
N GLN A 63 2.19 9.96 -8.07
CA GLN A 63 2.45 10.12 -9.50
C GLN A 63 1.32 9.50 -10.32
N ILE A 64 0.86 8.30 -9.94
CA ILE A 64 -0.26 7.61 -10.59
C ILE A 64 -1.50 8.50 -10.58
N VAL A 65 -1.80 9.12 -9.44
CA VAL A 65 -3.00 9.96 -9.30
C VAL A 65 -2.95 11.24 -10.13
N ARG A 66 -1.75 11.81 -10.37
CA ARG A 66 -1.60 12.98 -11.25
C ARG A 66 -1.96 12.62 -12.68
N GLU A 67 -1.46 11.48 -13.17
CA GLU A 67 -1.81 10.96 -14.49
C GLU A 67 -3.31 10.71 -14.61
N PHE A 68 -3.94 10.16 -13.58
CA PHE A 68 -5.38 9.95 -13.53
C PHE A 68 -6.19 11.24 -13.59
N ILE A 69 -5.80 12.26 -12.80
CA ILE A 69 -6.46 13.57 -12.81
C ILE A 69 -6.32 14.23 -14.20
N GLU A 70 -5.15 14.14 -14.83
CA GLU A 70 -4.95 14.63 -16.20
C GLU A 70 -5.88 13.92 -17.20
N LYS A 71 -6.06 12.60 -17.09
CA LYS A 71 -6.99 11.86 -17.94
C LYS A 71 -8.44 12.30 -17.72
N ILE A 72 -8.90 12.42 -16.48
CA ILE A 72 -10.26 12.88 -16.15
C ILE A 72 -10.51 14.29 -16.71
N ASN A 73 -9.58 15.23 -16.49
CA ASN A 73 -9.75 16.62 -16.92
C ASN A 73 -9.79 16.78 -18.45
N ASN A 74 -9.16 15.87 -19.19
CA ASN A 74 -9.14 15.89 -20.65
C ASN A 74 -10.30 15.11 -21.29
N ASP A 75 -11.11 14.41 -20.49
CA ASP A 75 -12.20 13.58 -20.98
C ASP A 75 -13.53 14.35 -20.99
N LYS A 76 -14.09 14.54 -22.18
CA LYS A 76 -15.32 15.33 -22.39
C LYS A 76 -16.60 14.59 -22.01
N ASN A 77 -16.56 13.28 -21.83
CA ASN A 77 -17.72 12.49 -21.45
C ASN A 77 -17.88 12.36 -19.93
N ILE A 78 -16.90 12.85 -19.16
CA ILE A 78 -16.91 12.82 -17.69
C ILE A 78 -17.23 14.22 -17.17
N ASP A 79 -18.43 14.38 -16.63
CA ASP A 79 -18.76 15.53 -15.80
C ASP A 79 -18.21 15.28 -14.39
N LEU A 80 -17.25 16.10 -13.95
CA LEU A 80 -16.66 16.00 -12.62
C LEU A 80 -17.38 16.95 -11.64
N MET A 81 -17.82 16.41 -10.52
CA MET A 81 -18.49 17.16 -9.45
C MET A 81 -17.74 16.97 -8.12
N LEU A 82 -16.79 17.87 -7.86
CA LEU A 82 -16.05 17.95 -6.59
C LEU A 82 -16.86 18.68 -5.52
N SER A 83 -16.48 18.47 -4.26
CA SER A 83 -17.15 19.01 -3.07
C SER A 83 -18.65 18.68 -3.07
N ALA A 84 -18.96 17.45 -3.50
CA ALA A 84 -20.30 17.00 -3.82
C ALA A 84 -20.59 15.67 -3.11
N MET A 85 -21.33 15.75 -2.02
CA MET A 85 -21.68 14.59 -1.20
C MET A 85 -22.97 13.97 -1.71
N VAL A 86 -22.95 12.68 -2.04
CA VAL A 86 -24.17 11.95 -2.36
C VAL A 86 -24.94 11.69 -1.07
N MET A 87 -26.14 12.26 -0.98
CA MET A 87 -26.97 12.23 0.23
C MET A 87 -27.96 11.06 0.26
N GLY A 88 -28.42 10.64 -0.93
CA GLY A 88 -29.20 9.43 -0.99
C GLY A 88 -29.72 9.01 -2.35
N TYR A 89 -30.21 7.78 -2.38
CA TYR A 89 -30.84 7.10 -3.52
C TYR A 89 -32.29 6.77 -3.18
N TYR A 90 -33.21 7.06 -4.10
CA TYR A 90 -34.65 6.92 -3.90
C TYR A 90 -35.25 5.84 -4.81
N GLU A 91 -36.45 5.37 -4.47
CA GLU A 91 -37.15 4.27 -5.15
C GLU A 91 -37.35 4.48 -6.65
N ASP A 92 -37.46 5.74 -7.10
CA ASP A 92 -37.60 6.11 -8.51
C ASP A 92 -36.26 6.18 -9.29
N GLY A 93 -35.17 5.75 -8.64
CA GLY A 93 -33.80 5.75 -9.16
C GLY A 93 -33.14 7.13 -9.13
N VAL A 94 -33.77 8.14 -8.52
CA VAL A 94 -33.16 9.46 -8.37
C VAL A 94 -32.09 9.41 -7.30
N VAL A 95 -30.97 10.09 -7.56
CA VAL A 95 -29.90 10.33 -6.61
C VAL A 95 -29.86 11.81 -6.27
N THR A 96 -29.71 12.12 -4.98
CA THR A 96 -29.50 13.49 -4.52
C THR A 96 -28.06 13.74 -4.11
N ILE A 97 -27.53 14.89 -4.54
CA ILE A 97 -26.16 15.31 -4.29
C ILE A 97 -26.19 16.71 -3.66
N LEU A 98 -25.57 16.87 -2.49
CA LEU A 98 -25.36 18.15 -1.84
C LEU A 98 -24.03 18.75 -2.32
N LYS A 99 -24.08 19.94 -2.90
CA LYS A 99 -22.91 20.73 -3.28
C LYS A 99 -23.21 22.21 -3.12
N ASP A 100 -22.30 22.96 -2.51
CA ASP A 100 -22.42 24.41 -2.31
C ASP A 100 -23.78 24.79 -1.68
N GLU A 101 -24.19 24.07 -0.63
CA GLU A 101 -25.48 24.21 0.06
C GLU A 101 -26.72 23.99 -0.82
N ARG A 102 -26.55 23.44 -2.02
CA ARG A 102 -27.63 23.15 -2.97
C ARG A 102 -27.77 21.66 -3.19
N MET A 103 -29.02 21.22 -3.23
CA MET A 103 -29.38 19.84 -3.55
C MET A 103 -29.62 19.69 -5.06
N PHE A 104 -28.84 18.83 -5.69
CA PHE A 104 -28.98 18.44 -7.09
C PHE A 104 -29.69 17.09 -7.19
N LYS A 105 -30.61 16.97 -8.15
CA LYS A 105 -31.30 15.71 -8.49
C LYS A 105 -30.76 15.15 -9.79
N ILE A 106 -30.18 13.95 -9.70
CA ILE A 106 -29.58 13.21 -10.81
C ILE A 106 -30.38 11.93 -11.02
N LYS A 107 -30.63 11.54 -12.27
CA LYS A 107 -31.21 10.24 -12.60
C LYS A 107 -30.26 9.45 -13.50
N PRO A 108 -29.39 8.61 -12.93
CA PRO A 108 -28.47 7.78 -13.71
C PRO A 108 -29.16 6.48 -14.16
N LYS A 109 -28.70 5.89 -15.28
CA LYS A 109 -29.15 4.54 -15.69
C LYS A 109 -28.49 3.45 -14.83
N LYS A 110 -27.20 3.60 -14.51
CA LYS A 110 -26.43 2.72 -13.62
C LYS A 110 -25.63 3.54 -12.59
N VAL A 111 -25.39 2.98 -11.41
CA VAL A 111 -24.61 3.59 -10.32
C VAL A 111 -23.43 2.69 -9.96
N ILE A 112 -22.24 3.27 -9.80
CA ILE A 112 -21.05 2.58 -9.31
C ILE A 112 -20.64 3.22 -7.98
N VAL A 113 -20.72 2.46 -6.89
CA VAL A 113 -20.31 2.91 -5.55
C VAL A 113 -18.84 2.55 -5.32
N ALA A 114 -18.00 3.57 -5.15
CA ALA A 114 -16.56 3.46 -4.94
C ALA A 114 -16.10 4.35 -3.77
N THR A 115 -16.88 4.33 -2.69
CA THR A 115 -16.73 5.18 -1.48
C THR A 115 -15.55 4.80 -0.60
N GLY A 116 -14.91 3.65 -0.84
CA GLY A 116 -13.74 3.20 -0.12
C GLY A 116 -14.04 2.72 1.30
N ALA A 117 -13.18 3.06 2.25
CA ALA A 117 -13.25 2.58 3.62
C ALA A 117 -12.73 3.63 4.62
N PHE A 118 -13.11 3.46 5.89
CA PHE A 118 -12.66 4.29 7.00
C PHE A 118 -11.86 3.49 8.03
N GLU A 119 -11.09 4.20 8.85
CA GLU A 119 -10.20 3.59 9.84
C GLU A 119 -10.96 3.07 11.06
N ARG A 120 -10.56 1.91 11.57
CA ARG A 120 -11.10 1.38 12.83
C ARG A 120 -10.40 2.02 14.02
N SER A 121 -11.19 2.48 14.97
CA SER A 121 -10.69 2.87 16.29
C SER A 121 -10.45 1.63 17.17
N LEU A 122 -9.46 1.72 18.06
CA LEU A 122 -9.16 0.69 19.06
C LEU A 122 -9.54 1.23 20.46
N PRO A 123 -10.35 0.52 21.26
CA PRO A 123 -10.61 0.88 22.64
C PRO A 123 -9.41 0.52 23.54
N PHE A 124 -8.93 1.51 24.30
CA PHE A 124 -7.92 1.34 25.36
C PHE A 124 -8.01 2.52 26.34
N GLU A 125 -7.34 2.45 27.49
CA GLU A 125 -7.43 3.51 28.50
C GLU A 125 -6.84 4.83 27.95
N ASN A 126 -7.59 5.94 28.09
CA ASN A 126 -7.24 7.27 27.58
C ASN A 126 -7.07 7.33 26.04
N ASN A 127 -7.83 6.53 25.29
CA ASN A 127 -7.75 6.49 23.82
C ASN A 127 -8.32 7.73 23.10
N ASP A 128 -8.79 8.72 23.85
CA ASP A 128 -9.35 9.99 23.39
C ASP A 128 -8.38 11.17 23.54
N LEU A 129 -7.20 10.96 24.13
CA LEU A 129 -6.21 12.02 24.31
C LEU A 129 -5.77 12.65 22.97
N PRO A 130 -5.66 13.99 22.89
CA PRO A 130 -5.02 14.66 21.76
C PRO A 130 -3.61 14.12 21.50
N GLY A 131 -3.31 13.78 20.24
CA GLY A 131 -2.11 13.04 19.85
C GLY A 131 -2.38 11.60 19.43
N ILE A 132 -3.60 11.10 19.61
CA ILE A 132 -4.05 9.83 19.05
C ILE A 132 -4.67 10.08 17.67
N PHE A 133 -4.13 9.42 16.64
CA PHE A 133 -4.58 9.56 15.26
C PHE A 133 -4.75 8.21 14.59
N GLY A 134 -5.64 8.12 13.60
CA GLY A 134 -5.58 7.08 12.58
C GLY A 134 -4.40 7.30 11.63
N ALA A 135 -3.86 6.22 11.07
CA ALA A 135 -2.80 6.23 10.07
C ALA A 135 -3.17 7.04 8.80
N GLY A 136 -4.41 6.96 8.34
CA GLY A 136 -4.95 7.74 7.24
C GLY A 136 -5.03 9.24 7.56
N ALA A 137 -5.40 9.59 8.80
CA ALA A 137 -5.33 10.97 9.29
C ALA A 137 -3.88 11.49 9.31
N VAL A 138 -2.94 10.70 9.84
CA VAL A 138 -1.49 11.02 9.84
C VAL A 138 -0.98 11.25 8.42
N GLN A 139 -1.30 10.35 7.48
CA GLN A 139 -0.93 10.51 6.08
C GLN A 139 -1.54 11.77 5.46
N THR A 140 -2.76 12.14 5.84
CA THR A 140 -3.43 13.34 5.34
C THR A 140 -2.71 14.60 5.83
N LEU A 141 -2.45 14.70 7.13
CA LEU A 141 -1.69 15.80 7.71
C LEU A 141 -0.33 15.95 7.04
N MET A 142 0.44 14.85 6.98
CA MET A 142 1.83 14.88 6.53
C MET A 142 1.96 15.02 5.02
N ASN A 143 1.28 14.19 4.23
CA ASN A 143 1.54 14.07 2.79
C ASN A 143 0.64 14.97 1.93
N VAL A 144 -0.49 15.43 2.46
CA VAL A 144 -1.39 16.37 1.75
C VAL A 144 -1.17 17.80 2.25
N TYR A 145 -1.20 18.01 3.56
CA TYR A 145 -1.10 19.35 4.14
C TYR A 145 0.32 19.77 4.56
N GLY A 146 1.30 18.86 4.55
CA GLY A 146 2.68 19.18 4.94
C GLY A 146 2.86 19.43 6.44
N ILE A 147 1.96 18.91 7.27
CA ILE A 147 1.94 19.10 8.72
C ILE A 147 2.37 17.80 9.41
N LEU A 148 3.42 17.87 10.24
CA LEU A 148 3.80 16.74 11.07
C LEU A 148 2.76 16.49 12.16
N PRO A 149 2.35 15.23 12.42
CA PRO A 149 1.41 14.92 13.50
C PRO A 149 2.05 15.10 14.89
N GLY A 150 3.38 14.99 14.98
CA GLY A 150 4.19 15.03 16.20
C GLY A 150 5.66 14.73 15.88
N LYS A 151 6.51 14.59 16.90
CA LYS A 151 7.95 14.33 16.75
C LYS A 151 8.34 12.89 17.05
N GLU A 152 7.64 12.22 17.96
CA GLU A 152 7.91 10.86 18.40
C GLU A 152 6.63 10.02 18.35
N VAL A 153 6.54 9.10 17.40
CA VAL A 153 5.33 8.31 17.13
C VAL A 153 5.49 6.88 17.61
N LEU A 154 4.50 6.36 18.33
CA LEU A 154 4.27 4.93 18.50
C LEU A 154 3.22 4.46 17.49
N MET A 155 3.57 3.48 16.64
CA MET A 155 2.63 2.88 15.69
C MET A 155 1.97 1.64 16.31
N VAL A 156 0.65 1.51 16.16
CA VAL A 156 -0.14 0.35 16.60
C VAL A 156 -0.74 -0.34 15.38
N GLY A 157 -0.27 -1.54 15.06
CA GLY A 157 -0.61 -2.34 13.90
C GLY A 157 0.57 -2.48 12.93
N SER A 158 0.89 -3.72 12.53
CA SER A 158 1.98 -4.03 11.59
C SER A 158 1.50 -4.50 10.21
N GLY A 159 0.23 -4.25 9.87
CA GLY A 159 -0.26 -4.40 8.50
C GLY A 159 0.47 -3.48 7.51
N ASN A 160 0.20 -3.63 6.22
CA ASN A 160 0.86 -2.83 5.17
C ASN A 160 0.79 -1.31 5.45
N ILE A 161 -0.37 -0.81 5.88
CA ILE A 161 -0.55 0.60 6.27
C ILE A 161 0.40 0.98 7.41
N GLY A 162 0.45 0.23 8.50
CA GLY A 162 1.29 0.55 9.67
C GLY A 162 2.78 0.58 9.33
N LEU A 163 3.26 -0.38 8.53
CA LEU A 163 4.66 -0.43 8.07
C LEU A 163 4.99 0.74 7.14
N ILE A 164 4.13 1.00 6.15
CA ILE A 164 4.36 2.07 5.16
C ILE A 164 4.27 3.45 5.80
N VAL A 165 3.28 3.71 6.66
CA VAL A 165 3.14 5.00 7.34
C VAL A 165 4.29 5.25 8.29
N SER A 166 4.77 4.22 9.01
CA SER A 166 5.99 4.31 9.82
C SER A 166 7.21 4.72 8.98
N TYR A 167 7.33 4.15 7.77
CA TYR A 167 8.39 4.53 6.85
C TYR A 167 8.27 5.99 6.40
N GLN A 168 7.08 6.42 6.00
CA GLN A 168 6.83 7.80 5.56
C GLN A 168 7.05 8.82 6.68
N LEU A 169 6.66 8.51 7.91
CA LEU A 169 6.96 9.33 9.09
C LEU A 169 8.47 9.51 9.25
N THR A 170 9.24 8.44 9.08
CA THR A 170 10.71 8.51 9.14
C THR A 170 11.27 9.37 8.01
N GLN A 171 10.73 9.27 6.78
CA GLN A 171 11.12 10.14 5.67
C GLN A 171 10.83 11.62 5.94
N ALA A 172 9.82 11.92 6.74
CA ALA A 172 9.47 13.28 7.17
C ALA A 172 10.28 13.76 8.39
N GLY A 173 11.22 12.96 8.89
CA GLY A 173 12.06 13.28 10.05
C GLY A 173 11.40 13.01 11.40
N VAL A 174 10.26 12.30 11.43
CA VAL A 174 9.59 11.89 12.66
C VAL A 174 10.25 10.62 13.21
N LYS A 175 10.51 10.60 14.52
CA LYS A 175 11.11 9.44 15.18
C LYS A 175 10.05 8.41 15.52
N VAL A 176 9.99 7.33 14.76
CA VAL A 176 9.11 6.20 15.07
C VAL A 176 9.76 5.34 16.17
N LYS A 177 9.09 5.26 17.32
CA LYS A 177 9.61 4.62 18.54
C LYS A 177 9.47 3.10 18.51
N GLY A 178 8.56 2.61 17.69
CA GLY A 178 8.31 1.20 17.47
C GLY A 178 6.97 0.97 16.80
N ILE A 179 6.76 -0.27 16.37
CA ILE A 179 5.50 -0.77 15.81
C ILE A 179 5.01 -1.88 16.73
N VAL A 180 3.76 -1.78 17.17
CA VAL A 180 3.14 -2.72 18.11
C VAL A 180 2.18 -3.63 17.34
N GLU A 181 2.33 -4.93 17.45
CA GLU A 181 1.49 -5.92 16.76
C GLU A 181 0.94 -6.95 17.75
N ILE A 182 -0.38 -7.07 17.81
CA ILE A 182 -1.07 -7.97 18.73
C ILE A 182 -0.85 -9.45 18.34
N SER A 183 -0.71 -9.71 17.05
CA SER A 183 -0.40 -11.03 16.49
C SER A 183 1.04 -11.46 16.78
N GLU A 184 1.27 -12.77 16.78
CA GLU A 184 2.62 -13.36 16.87
C GLU A 184 3.46 -13.13 15.60
N LYS A 185 2.78 -12.84 14.48
CA LYS A 185 3.38 -12.60 13.18
C LYS A 185 3.00 -11.22 12.66
N ILE A 186 3.96 -10.54 12.02
CA ILE A 186 3.76 -9.30 11.28
C ILE A 186 2.70 -9.50 10.19
N GLY A 187 1.74 -8.58 10.12
CA GLY A 187 0.58 -8.69 9.22
C GLY A 187 0.80 -8.15 7.80
N GLY A 188 1.78 -7.27 7.59
CA GLY A 188 2.11 -6.70 6.29
C GLY A 188 3.20 -7.47 5.54
N TYR A 189 3.57 -6.97 4.35
CA TYR A 189 4.63 -7.56 3.55
C TYR A 189 5.99 -7.47 4.26
N LEU A 190 6.70 -8.58 4.30
CA LEU A 190 7.92 -8.72 5.09
C LEU A 190 9.08 -7.89 4.54
N VAL A 191 9.07 -7.57 3.24
CA VAL A 191 10.02 -6.60 2.66
C VAL A 191 9.85 -5.19 3.24
N HIS A 192 8.62 -4.79 3.59
CA HIS A 192 8.37 -3.54 4.30
C HIS A 192 8.79 -3.63 5.77
N ALA A 193 8.60 -4.78 6.43
CA ALA A 193 9.13 -5.00 7.77
C ALA A 193 10.66 -4.89 7.80
N SER A 194 11.37 -5.57 6.89
CA SER A 194 12.83 -5.48 6.76
C SER A 194 13.30 -4.06 6.42
N LYS A 195 12.51 -3.30 5.66
CA LYS A 195 12.77 -1.89 5.38
C LYS A 195 12.69 -1.02 6.65
N ILE A 196 11.73 -1.29 7.54
CA ILE A 196 11.60 -0.64 8.85
C ILE A 196 12.73 -1.05 9.80
N ARG A 197 13.05 -2.35 9.88
CA ARG A 197 14.10 -2.85 10.79
C ARG A 197 15.48 -2.31 10.45
N ARG A 198 15.79 -2.14 9.17
CA ARG A 198 17.03 -1.48 8.70
C ARG A 198 17.16 -0.01 9.12
N LEU A 199 16.08 0.63 9.56
CA LEU A 199 16.09 1.99 10.14
C LEU A 199 16.20 1.98 11.67
N GLY A 200 16.39 0.82 12.29
CA GLY A 200 16.52 0.68 13.74
C GLY A 200 15.18 0.63 14.50
N ILE A 201 14.05 0.73 13.80
CA ILE A 201 12.72 0.81 14.41
C ILE A 201 12.27 -0.59 14.86
N PRO A 202 12.04 -0.84 16.16
CA PRO A 202 11.62 -2.15 16.65
C PRO A 202 10.18 -2.48 16.27
N ILE A 203 9.91 -3.77 16.06
CA ILE A 203 8.55 -4.30 15.87
C ILE A 203 8.28 -5.27 17.03
N TYR A 204 7.28 -4.96 17.86
CA TYR A 204 6.88 -5.72 19.03
C TYR A 204 5.68 -6.60 18.67
N THR A 205 5.92 -7.84 18.24
CA THR A 205 4.87 -8.85 18.02
C THR A 205 4.40 -9.45 19.35
N SER A 206 3.17 -9.95 19.38
CA SER A 206 2.47 -10.36 20.61
C SER A 206 2.32 -9.24 21.65
N TYR A 207 2.26 -7.97 21.24
CA TYR A 207 2.03 -6.83 22.12
C TYR A 207 0.82 -6.01 21.67
N THR A 208 0.07 -5.45 22.60
CA THR A 208 -0.98 -4.45 22.32
C THR A 208 -0.79 -3.22 23.19
N ILE A 209 -1.28 -2.07 22.72
CA ILE A 209 -1.45 -0.89 23.58
C ILE A 209 -2.58 -1.16 24.58
N ILE A 210 -2.39 -0.76 25.83
CA ILE A 210 -3.42 -0.86 26.88
C ILE A 210 -3.80 0.50 27.47
N LYS A 211 -2.90 1.49 27.38
CA LYS A 211 -3.10 2.83 27.95
C LYS A 211 -2.26 3.88 27.24
N ALA A 212 -2.85 5.04 26.94
CA ALA A 212 -2.08 6.25 26.66
C ALA A 212 -1.77 7.02 27.95
N LEU A 213 -0.56 7.57 28.03
CA LEU A 213 -0.08 8.37 29.14
C LEU A 213 -0.13 9.86 28.77
N GLY A 214 -0.47 10.68 29.76
CA GLY A 214 -0.55 12.13 29.62
C GLY A 214 -1.80 12.70 30.28
N GLY A 215 -1.83 14.03 30.46
CA GLY A 215 -2.97 14.75 31.04
C GLY A 215 -3.83 15.45 29.99
N ARG A 216 -3.22 16.32 29.18
CA ARG A 216 -3.92 17.10 28.13
C ARG A 216 -3.67 16.61 26.71
N LYS A 217 -2.64 15.79 26.54
CA LYS A 217 -2.19 15.21 25.27
C LYS A 217 -1.32 14.00 25.57
N VAL A 218 -1.03 13.20 24.56
CA VAL A 218 -0.12 12.06 24.65
C VAL A 218 1.30 12.52 25.03
N GLU A 219 1.86 11.85 26.04
CA GLU A 219 3.27 11.98 26.49
C GLU A 219 3.98 10.59 26.53
N GLY A 220 3.20 9.52 26.34
CA GLY A 220 3.69 8.16 26.22
C GLY A 220 2.54 7.16 26.06
N ALA A 221 2.86 5.88 26.01
CA ALA A 221 1.90 4.80 26.03
C ALA A 221 2.46 3.57 26.76
N ILE A 222 1.58 2.76 27.34
CA ILE A 222 1.91 1.45 27.88
C ILE A 222 1.46 0.39 26.88
N ILE A 223 2.41 -0.47 26.51
CA ILE A 223 2.15 -1.68 25.73
C ILE A 223 2.32 -2.90 26.64
N GLU A 224 1.55 -3.94 26.39
CA GLU A 224 1.57 -5.19 27.15
C GLU A 224 1.72 -6.38 26.20
N ASN A 225 2.57 -7.33 26.57
CA ASN A 225 2.65 -8.60 25.89
C ASN A 225 1.39 -9.43 26.18
N VAL A 226 0.68 -9.87 25.15
CA VAL A 226 -0.61 -10.58 25.31
C VAL A 226 -0.49 -11.99 25.90
N LYS A 227 0.73 -12.54 25.99
CA LYS A 227 0.98 -13.87 26.57
C LYS A 227 1.61 -13.78 27.96
N THR A 228 2.63 -12.94 28.14
CA THR A 228 3.41 -12.86 29.39
C THR A 228 2.92 -11.77 30.33
N HIS A 229 2.05 -10.87 29.86
CA HIS A 229 1.64 -9.64 30.56
C HIS A 229 2.81 -8.71 30.93
N GLU A 230 3.96 -8.86 30.28
CA GLU A 230 5.08 -7.94 30.41
C GLU A 230 4.66 -6.56 29.87
N LYS A 231 4.76 -5.53 30.72
CA LYS A 231 4.43 -4.15 30.35
C LYS A 231 5.68 -3.36 30.00
N LYS A 232 5.57 -2.51 28.98
CA LYS A 232 6.60 -1.55 28.58
C LYS A 232 5.99 -0.17 28.42
N GLU A 233 6.67 0.82 28.98
CA GLU A 233 6.35 2.22 28.76
C GLU A 233 7.19 2.75 27.58
N ILE A 234 6.52 3.36 26.61
CA ILE A 234 7.15 3.98 25.45
C ILE A 234 6.81 5.48 25.45
N LYS A 235 7.82 6.32 25.63
CA LYS A 235 7.69 7.78 25.47
C LYS A 235 7.44 8.13 23.99
N CYS A 236 6.37 8.89 23.75
CA CYS A 236 5.95 9.36 22.44
C CYS A 236 5.01 10.57 22.62
N ASP A 237 4.90 11.45 21.62
CA ASP A 237 3.90 12.53 21.62
C ASP A 237 2.70 12.22 20.73
N VAL A 238 2.76 11.11 19.98
CA VAL A 238 1.70 10.62 19.12
C VAL A 238 1.56 9.10 19.22
N VAL A 239 0.32 8.62 19.29
CA VAL A 239 -0.04 7.22 19.02
C VAL A 239 -0.78 7.17 17.69
N CYS A 240 -0.24 6.41 16.73
CA CYS A 240 -0.82 6.24 15.41
C CYS A 240 -1.46 4.84 15.30
N LEU A 241 -2.77 4.79 15.04
CA LEU A 241 -3.55 3.56 14.94
C LEU A 241 -3.68 3.11 13.49
N ALA A 242 -3.18 1.90 13.20
CA ALA A 242 -3.28 1.19 11.93
C ALA A 242 -3.94 -0.19 12.14
N THR A 243 -5.08 -0.21 12.85
CA THR A 243 -5.73 -1.42 13.38
C THR A 243 -6.83 -1.99 12.47
N GLY A 244 -6.77 -1.68 11.18
CA GLY A 244 -7.70 -2.17 10.16
C GLY A 244 -8.69 -1.10 9.67
N LEU A 245 -9.47 -1.49 8.66
CA LEU A 245 -10.41 -0.63 7.95
C LEU A 245 -11.81 -1.26 7.96
N SER A 246 -12.83 -0.42 7.80
CA SER A 246 -14.22 -0.80 7.63
C SER A 246 -14.76 -0.20 6.33
N PRO A 247 -15.36 -1.00 5.43
CA PRO A 247 -16.01 -0.52 4.21
C PRO A 247 -17.04 0.60 4.46
N LEU A 248 -17.04 1.65 3.63
CA LEU A 248 -18.00 2.75 3.68
C LEU A 248 -19.26 2.42 2.87
N GLY A 249 -20.04 1.45 3.35
CA GLY A 249 -21.19 0.87 2.66
C GLY A 249 -22.56 1.47 3.01
N ASP A 250 -22.63 2.57 3.74
CA ASP A 250 -23.90 3.16 4.22
C ASP A 250 -24.89 3.47 3.09
N ILE A 251 -24.40 4.02 1.97
CA ILE A 251 -25.23 4.31 0.81
C ILE A 251 -25.78 3.03 0.14
N LEU A 252 -25.02 1.94 0.15
CA LEU A 252 -25.47 0.64 -0.39
C LEU A 252 -26.59 0.04 0.48
N ASN A 253 -26.49 0.18 1.80
CA ASN A 253 -27.59 -0.19 2.70
C ASN A 253 -28.86 0.62 2.39
N GLN A 254 -28.72 1.95 2.23
CA GLN A 254 -29.86 2.81 1.89
C GLN A 254 -30.47 2.44 0.52
N MET A 255 -29.64 2.04 -0.45
CA MET A 255 -30.06 1.56 -1.77
C MET A 255 -30.79 0.21 -1.73
N GLY A 256 -30.80 -0.49 -0.59
CA GLY A 256 -31.41 -1.81 -0.44
C GLY A 256 -30.54 -2.97 -0.94
N CYS A 257 -29.24 -2.74 -1.17
CA CYS A 257 -28.30 -3.83 -1.46
C CYS A 257 -28.22 -4.78 -0.28
N GLU A 258 -28.16 -6.08 -0.55
CA GLU A 258 -27.92 -7.08 0.49
C GLU A 258 -26.49 -6.94 1.01
N MET A 259 -26.31 -6.96 2.32
CA MET A 259 -25.02 -6.82 2.99
C MET A 259 -24.71 -8.05 3.84
N MET A 260 -23.43 -8.45 3.88
CA MET A 260 -22.96 -9.57 4.68
C MET A 260 -21.77 -9.16 5.55
N TYR A 261 -21.72 -9.64 6.79
CA TYR A 261 -20.58 -9.43 7.68
C TYR A 261 -19.49 -10.48 7.43
N ILE A 262 -18.36 -10.05 6.86
CA ILE A 262 -17.22 -10.89 6.51
C ILE A 262 -15.94 -10.25 7.08
N PRO A 263 -15.43 -10.71 8.24
CA PRO A 263 -14.24 -10.14 8.88
C PRO A 263 -13.01 -10.08 7.97
N GLU A 264 -12.83 -11.10 7.12
CA GLU A 264 -11.73 -11.19 6.17
C GLU A 264 -11.73 -10.07 5.12
N LEU A 265 -12.90 -9.49 4.83
CA LEU A 265 -13.06 -8.37 3.88
C LEU A 265 -13.29 -7.04 4.59
N GLY A 266 -13.04 -6.96 5.91
CA GLY A 266 -13.14 -5.72 6.67
C GLY A 266 -14.51 -5.46 7.32
N GLY A 267 -15.40 -6.45 7.38
CA GLY A 267 -16.67 -6.34 8.09
C GLY A 267 -17.85 -6.40 7.15
N PHE A 268 -18.78 -5.45 7.25
CA PHE A 268 -19.96 -5.42 6.37
C PHE A 268 -19.58 -5.04 4.95
N VAL A 269 -19.84 -5.92 4.00
CA VAL A 269 -19.62 -5.75 2.55
C VAL A 269 -20.90 -6.10 1.79
N PRO A 270 -21.15 -5.49 0.61
CA PRO A 270 -22.29 -5.86 -0.21
C PRO A 270 -22.14 -7.26 -0.80
N VAL A 271 -23.25 -7.99 -0.88
CA VAL A 271 -23.36 -9.19 -1.71
C VAL A 271 -23.33 -8.75 -3.17
N ARG A 272 -22.45 -9.38 -3.94
CA ARG A 272 -22.19 -9.05 -5.34
C ARG A 272 -21.78 -10.28 -6.14
N ASP A 273 -21.79 -10.17 -7.46
CA ASP A 273 -21.23 -11.18 -8.38
C ASP A 273 -19.75 -10.90 -8.74
N ASP A 274 -19.19 -11.75 -9.60
CA ASP A 274 -17.81 -11.62 -10.11
C ASP A 274 -17.63 -10.45 -11.09
N ASN A 275 -18.71 -9.80 -11.52
CA ASN A 275 -18.69 -8.58 -12.32
C ASN A 275 -18.85 -7.31 -11.47
N LEU A 276 -18.87 -7.48 -10.15
CA LEU A 276 -19.05 -6.43 -9.16
C LEU A 276 -20.44 -5.80 -9.14
N LYS A 277 -21.42 -6.49 -9.73
CA LYS A 277 -22.84 -6.12 -9.67
C LYS A 277 -23.42 -6.56 -8.35
N THR A 278 -24.12 -5.67 -7.66
CA THR A 278 -24.79 -5.97 -6.38
C THR A 278 -26.10 -6.74 -6.61
N THR A 279 -26.84 -7.03 -5.55
CA THR A 279 -28.19 -7.61 -5.64
C THR A 279 -29.23 -6.67 -6.26
N ILE A 280 -28.91 -5.39 -6.45
CA ILE A 280 -29.75 -4.41 -7.15
C ILE A 280 -29.23 -4.21 -8.57
N ASP A 281 -30.09 -4.44 -9.57
CA ASP A 281 -29.70 -4.58 -10.99
C ASP A 281 -28.93 -3.38 -11.58
N ASN A 282 -29.20 -2.17 -11.10
CA ASN A 282 -28.54 -0.98 -11.62
C ASN A 282 -27.37 -0.49 -10.75
N ILE A 283 -26.94 -1.26 -9.75
CA ILE A 283 -25.93 -0.85 -8.78
C ILE A 283 -24.73 -1.80 -8.79
N PHE A 284 -23.56 -1.21 -8.99
CA PHE A 284 -22.25 -1.85 -8.94
C PHE A 284 -21.44 -1.28 -7.77
N VAL A 285 -20.41 -2.01 -7.34
CA VAL A 285 -19.52 -1.61 -6.25
C VAL A 285 -18.06 -1.87 -6.61
N ALA A 286 -17.12 -1.01 -6.23
CA ALA A 286 -15.70 -1.25 -6.54
C ALA A 286 -14.73 -0.70 -5.49
N GLY A 287 -13.60 -1.38 -5.31
CA GLY A 287 -12.56 -0.99 -4.36
C GLY A 287 -12.91 -1.39 -2.94
N ASP A 288 -12.32 -0.71 -1.96
CA ASP A 288 -12.40 -1.12 -0.54
C ASP A 288 -13.82 -1.20 0.04
N VAL A 289 -14.81 -0.55 -0.59
CA VAL A 289 -16.23 -0.71 -0.22
C VAL A 289 -16.80 -2.08 -0.59
N ALA A 290 -16.26 -2.73 -1.63
CA ALA A 290 -16.58 -4.10 -2.06
C ALA A 290 -15.89 -5.17 -1.20
N GLY A 291 -14.93 -4.76 -0.37
CA GLY A 291 -14.07 -5.60 0.46
C GLY A 291 -12.65 -5.01 0.53
N ILE A 292 -12.08 -4.94 1.73
CA ILE A 292 -10.75 -4.35 1.95
C ILE A 292 -9.66 -5.20 1.29
N GLU A 293 -9.00 -4.65 0.27
CA GLU A 293 -7.88 -5.27 -0.45
C GLU A 293 -6.71 -4.27 -0.61
N GLU A 294 -5.87 -4.46 -1.64
CA GLU A 294 -4.78 -3.55 -1.99
C GLU A 294 -5.23 -2.56 -3.07
N ALA A 295 -4.57 -1.40 -3.16
CA ALA A 295 -4.97 -0.36 -4.13
C ALA A 295 -4.94 -0.84 -5.59
N THR A 296 -4.06 -1.78 -5.92
CA THR A 296 -4.02 -2.40 -7.26
C THR A 296 -5.31 -3.16 -7.57
N ALA A 297 -5.82 -3.93 -6.59
CA ALA A 297 -7.11 -4.59 -6.73
C ALA A 297 -8.23 -3.55 -6.89
N ALA A 298 -8.22 -2.49 -6.08
CA ALA A 298 -9.22 -1.42 -6.18
C ALA A 298 -9.24 -0.71 -7.55
N MET A 299 -8.08 -0.46 -8.16
CA MET A 299 -8.00 0.10 -9.52
C MET A 299 -8.59 -0.85 -10.57
N LEU A 300 -8.25 -2.14 -10.49
CA LEU A 300 -8.76 -3.18 -11.40
C LEU A 300 -10.26 -3.41 -11.22
N GLU A 301 -10.76 -3.43 -9.98
CA GLU A 301 -12.19 -3.52 -9.70
C GLU A 301 -12.95 -2.31 -10.24
N GLY A 302 -12.38 -1.11 -10.10
CA GLY A 302 -12.92 0.09 -10.73
C GLY A 302 -13.04 -0.06 -12.24
N GLU A 303 -11.96 -0.49 -12.89
CA GLU A 303 -11.93 -0.75 -14.34
C GLU A 303 -13.01 -1.76 -14.76
N LEU A 304 -13.14 -2.86 -14.00
CA LEU A 304 -14.11 -3.93 -14.23
C LEU A 304 -15.56 -3.46 -14.08
N ALA A 305 -15.90 -2.79 -12.98
CA ALA A 305 -17.24 -2.28 -12.74
C ALA A 305 -17.66 -1.27 -13.82
N GLY A 306 -16.74 -0.38 -14.21
CA GLY A 306 -16.96 0.58 -15.29
C GLY A 306 -17.23 -0.11 -16.64
N LEU A 307 -16.42 -1.09 -17.02
CA LEU A 307 -16.60 -1.83 -18.27
C LEU A 307 -17.88 -2.67 -18.29
N TYR A 308 -18.21 -3.35 -17.18
CA TYR A 308 -19.38 -4.22 -17.15
C TYR A 308 -20.69 -3.44 -17.08
N ALA A 309 -20.75 -2.36 -16.28
CA ALA A 309 -21.89 -1.45 -16.29
C ALA A 309 -22.11 -0.84 -17.69
N SER A 310 -21.02 -0.58 -18.42
CA SER A 310 -21.11 -0.10 -19.80
C SER A 310 -21.65 -1.15 -20.75
N TYR A 311 -21.18 -2.40 -20.63
CA TYR A 311 -21.66 -3.53 -21.42
C TYR A 311 -23.17 -3.74 -21.27
N GLU A 312 -23.72 -3.62 -20.05
CA GLU A 312 -25.16 -3.75 -19.84
C GLU A 312 -25.99 -2.63 -20.51
N LEU A 313 -25.38 -1.48 -20.77
CA LEU A 313 -26.04 -0.35 -21.43
C LEU A 313 -25.88 -0.39 -22.96
N THR A 314 -24.75 -0.84 -23.46
CA THR A 314 -24.42 -0.80 -24.90
C THR A 314 -24.59 -2.13 -25.62
N GLY A 315 -24.54 -3.25 -24.90
CA GLY A 315 -24.45 -4.59 -25.46
C GLY A 315 -23.07 -4.96 -26.03
N GLU A 316 -22.08 -4.06 -25.95
CA GLU A 316 -20.75 -4.26 -26.52
C GLU A 316 -19.77 -4.84 -25.49
N PHE A 317 -19.51 -6.15 -25.58
CA PHE A 317 -18.60 -6.82 -24.65
C PHE A 317 -17.13 -6.44 -24.89
N ASP A 318 -16.43 -6.06 -23.84
CA ASP A 318 -14.99 -5.79 -23.88
C ASP A 318 -14.18 -6.99 -23.39
N LYS A 319 -13.27 -7.50 -24.22
CA LYS A 319 -12.37 -8.61 -23.85
C LYS A 319 -11.51 -8.31 -22.63
N ARG A 320 -11.23 -7.02 -22.37
CA ARG A 320 -10.52 -6.53 -21.19
C ARG A 320 -11.17 -6.97 -19.87
N ILE A 321 -12.49 -7.19 -19.84
CA ILE A 321 -13.22 -7.70 -18.67
C ILE A 321 -12.62 -9.04 -18.21
N ASN A 322 -12.38 -9.97 -19.13
CA ASN A 322 -11.82 -11.28 -18.79
C ASN A 322 -10.35 -11.18 -18.36
N GLU A 323 -9.58 -10.27 -18.98
CA GLU A 323 -8.18 -10.02 -18.59
C GLU A 323 -8.09 -9.50 -17.15
N ILE A 324 -8.95 -8.54 -16.79
CA ILE A 324 -8.99 -7.98 -15.43
C ILE A 324 -9.36 -9.05 -14.41
N LYS A 325 -10.36 -9.89 -14.69
CA LYS A 325 -10.75 -10.99 -13.80
C LYS A 325 -9.60 -11.96 -13.56
N ASN A 326 -8.90 -12.37 -14.63
CA ASN A 326 -7.71 -13.20 -14.52
C ASN A 326 -6.63 -12.50 -13.69
N ARG A 327 -6.46 -11.19 -13.87
CA ARG A 327 -5.48 -10.42 -13.13
C ARG A 327 -5.80 -10.32 -11.63
N LEU A 328 -7.05 -10.04 -11.28
CA LEU A 328 -7.53 -10.06 -9.89
C LEU A 328 -7.31 -11.43 -9.26
N ALA A 329 -7.57 -12.52 -10.00
CA ALA A 329 -7.28 -13.87 -9.52
C ALA A 329 -5.77 -14.06 -9.21
N GLU A 330 -4.87 -13.64 -10.10
CA GLU A 330 -3.42 -13.71 -9.86
C GLU A 330 -2.97 -12.91 -8.62
N LEU A 331 -3.51 -11.72 -8.41
CA LEU A 331 -3.20 -10.91 -7.22
C LEU A 331 -3.69 -11.56 -5.91
N ARG A 332 -4.86 -12.21 -5.97
CA ARG A 332 -5.51 -12.82 -4.80
C ARG A 332 -4.89 -14.17 -4.39
N LYS A 333 -4.17 -14.85 -5.29
CA LYS A 333 -3.49 -16.13 -5.01
C LYS A 333 -2.52 -16.10 -3.83
N THR A 334 -1.98 -14.92 -3.48
CA THR A 334 -1.05 -14.78 -2.35
C THR A 334 -1.75 -14.41 -1.02
N SER A 335 -3.08 -14.33 -0.98
CA SER A 335 -3.82 -13.90 0.21
C SER A 335 -4.93 -14.88 0.60
N THR A 336 -4.61 -15.76 1.55
CA THR A 336 -5.57 -16.69 2.16
C THR A 336 -6.78 -15.98 2.77
N LYS A 337 -6.55 -14.84 3.42
CA LYS A 337 -7.58 -13.99 4.02
C LYS A 337 -8.60 -13.55 2.98
N ILE A 338 -8.15 -12.91 1.90
CA ILE A 338 -9.06 -12.37 0.87
C ILE A 338 -9.81 -13.50 0.17
N VAL A 339 -9.12 -14.57 -0.21
CA VAL A 339 -9.77 -15.73 -0.86
C VAL A 339 -10.84 -16.36 0.05
N SER A 340 -10.56 -16.53 1.35
CA SER A 340 -11.55 -17.01 2.33
C SER A 340 -12.78 -16.08 2.40
N GLY A 341 -12.55 -14.77 2.42
CA GLY A 341 -13.62 -13.77 2.42
C GLY A 341 -14.50 -13.84 1.17
N LEU A 342 -13.89 -13.91 -0.02
CA LEU A 342 -14.63 -14.00 -1.29
C LEU A 342 -15.43 -15.31 -1.41
N LYS A 343 -14.92 -16.43 -0.89
CA LYS A 343 -15.70 -17.69 -0.82
C LYS A 343 -16.97 -17.55 0.00
N LYS A 344 -16.93 -16.79 1.10
CA LYS A 344 -18.12 -16.54 1.93
C LYS A 344 -19.18 -15.69 1.21
N LEU A 345 -18.79 -14.92 0.19
CA LEU A 345 -19.72 -14.23 -0.72
C LEU A 345 -20.25 -15.13 -1.85
N ASN A 346 -19.92 -16.42 -1.87
CA ASN A 346 -20.21 -17.34 -2.97
C ASN A 346 -19.63 -16.90 -4.34
N LEU A 347 -18.53 -16.13 -4.31
CA LEU A 347 -17.82 -15.72 -5.52
C LEU A 347 -16.93 -16.85 -6.04
N ASN A 348 -16.76 -16.90 -7.36
CA ASN A 348 -15.93 -17.91 -7.94
C ASN A 348 -14.43 -17.59 -7.72
N VAL A 349 -13.77 -18.43 -6.93
CA VAL A 349 -12.31 -18.40 -6.71
C VAL A 349 -11.68 -19.73 -7.10
N ASP A 350 -11.90 -20.13 -8.36
CA ASP A 350 -11.34 -21.32 -9.02
C ASP A 350 -9.82 -21.20 -9.27
N PHE A 351 -9.06 -20.86 -8.23
CA PHE A 351 -7.60 -20.84 -8.28
C PHE A 351 -6.99 -21.32 -6.97
N ILE A 352 -5.87 -22.03 -7.10
CA ILE A 352 -5.12 -22.58 -5.97
C ILE A 352 -4.32 -21.44 -5.33
N ILE A 353 -4.48 -21.27 -4.01
CA ILE A 353 -3.68 -20.34 -3.21
C ILE A 353 -2.22 -20.83 -3.27
N GLU A 354 -1.29 -19.93 -3.57
CA GLU A 354 0.11 -20.30 -3.59
C GLU A 354 0.63 -20.51 -2.16
N GLU A 355 1.20 -21.69 -1.90
CA GLU A 355 1.83 -21.97 -0.62
C GLU A 355 2.98 -20.99 -0.36
N GLN A 356 2.96 -20.39 0.82
CA GLN A 356 4.00 -19.49 1.30
C GLN A 356 4.88 -20.29 2.28
N GLU A 357 6.20 -20.27 2.08
CA GLU A 357 7.12 -20.87 3.05
C GLU A 357 6.97 -20.18 4.42
N ASP A 358 7.22 -20.94 5.50
CA ASP A 358 7.28 -20.34 6.82
C ASP A 358 8.57 -19.52 6.97
N LEU A 359 8.38 -18.26 7.32
CA LEU A 359 9.40 -17.23 7.47
C LEU A 359 9.39 -16.78 8.93
N ASP A 360 9.62 -17.71 9.85
CA ASP A 360 9.27 -17.54 11.26
C ASP A 360 10.00 -16.37 11.94
N GLU A 361 11.33 -16.24 11.80
CA GLU A 361 12.04 -15.11 12.41
C GLU A 361 11.65 -13.81 11.74
N LEU A 362 11.58 -13.82 10.40
CA LEU A 362 11.22 -12.66 9.61
C LEU A 362 9.79 -12.18 9.92
N HIS A 363 8.85 -13.08 10.18
CA HIS A 363 7.50 -12.77 10.66
C HIS A 363 7.49 -12.24 12.08
N ARG A 364 8.36 -12.74 12.96
CA ARG A 364 8.38 -12.33 14.37
C ARG A 364 8.99 -10.94 14.57
N ASN A 365 10.03 -10.60 13.80
CA ASN A 365 10.82 -9.40 14.08
C ASN A 365 11.22 -8.57 12.85
N GLY A 366 10.87 -8.99 11.63
CA GLY A 366 11.22 -8.30 10.39
C GLY A 366 12.68 -8.42 9.96
N ILE A 367 13.44 -9.38 10.49
CA ILE A 367 14.84 -9.64 10.13
C ILE A 367 14.93 -11.04 9.49
N PRO A 368 15.51 -11.17 8.28
CA PRO A 368 15.68 -12.47 7.65
C PRO A 368 16.60 -13.41 8.43
N GLU A 369 16.30 -14.71 8.38
CA GLU A 369 17.13 -15.78 8.93
C GLU A 369 18.50 -15.85 8.23
N LYS A 370 19.52 -16.32 8.95
CA LYS A 370 20.90 -16.38 8.44
C LYS A 370 21.02 -17.29 7.22
N GLU A 371 20.38 -18.45 7.23
CA GLU A 371 20.40 -19.42 6.13
C GLU A 371 19.83 -18.81 4.84
N ARG A 372 18.80 -17.97 4.96
CA ARG A 372 18.19 -17.28 3.81
C ARG A 372 19.11 -16.21 3.24
N ILE A 373 19.79 -15.45 4.10
CA ILE A 373 20.81 -14.48 3.67
C ILE A 373 21.94 -15.18 2.91
N GLU A 374 22.42 -16.32 3.42
CA GLU A 374 23.46 -17.13 2.79
C GLU A 374 23.01 -17.65 1.41
N SER A 375 21.74 -18.06 1.28
CA SER A 375 21.19 -18.57 0.01
C SER A 375 21.25 -17.56 -1.15
N VAL A 376 21.19 -16.25 -0.88
CA VAL A 376 21.19 -15.18 -1.89
C VAL A 376 22.55 -14.48 -2.02
N SER A 377 23.59 -15.06 -1.41
CA SER A 377 24.93 -14.49 -1.38
C SER A 377 26.05 -15.48 -1.69
N ASN A 378 25.71 -16.71 -2.08
CA ASN A 378 26.66 -17.76 -2.39
C ASN A 378 27.19 -17.66 -3.84
N THR A 379 28.20 -16.82 -4.06
CA THR A 379 28.88 -16.71 -5.37
C THR A 379 30.31 -16.19 -5.24
N GLU A 380 31.20 -16.68 -6.10
CA GLU A 380 32.57 -16.17 -6.27
C GLU A 380 32.64 -14.89 -7.11
N LYS A 381 31.51 -14.47 -7.70
CA LYS A 381 31.48 -13.27 -8.53
C LYS A 381 31.89 -12.03 -7.73
N ALA A 382 32.78 -11.23 -8.33
CA ALA A 382 33.30 -10.03 -7.68
C ALA A 382 32.25 -8.93 -7.49
N LYS A 383 31.28 -8.81 -8.40
CA LYS A 383 30.24 -7.78 -8.35
C LYS A 383 28.90 -8.34 -8.82
N PHE A 384 27.88 -8.27 -7.96
CA PHE A 384 26.58 -8.88 -8.20
C PHE A 384 25.49 -8.24 -7.34
N ALA A 385 24.23 -8.45 -7.71
CA ALA A 385 23.09 -8.01 -6.91
C ALA A 385 22.80 -9.03 -5.79
N VAL A 386 22.34 -8.56 -4.64
CA VAL A 386 21.80 -9.40 -3.56
C VAL A 386 20.33 -9.06 -3.40
N ILE A 387 19.45 -10.06 -3.50
CA ILE A 387 17.99 -9.87 -3.51
C ILE A 387 17.41 -10.51 -2.24
N GLU A 388 17.10 -9.70 -1.23
CA GLU A 388 16.54 -10.15 0.05
C GLU A 388 14.99 -10.09 0.04
N CYS A 389 14.39 -10.61 -1.04
CA CYS A 389 12.94 -10.69 -1.22
C CYS A 389 12.49 -12.16 -1.03
N PHE A 390 12.22 -12.54 0.21
CA PHE A 390 11.97 -13.94 0.60
C PHE A 390 10.49 -14.34 0.65
N GLN A 391 9.57 -13.38 0.48
CA GLN A 391 8.13 -13.61 0.47
C GLN A 391 7.58 -13.63 -0.96
N LYS A 392 6.64 -14.53 -1.27
CA LYS A 392 5.91 -14.51 -2.54
C LYS A 392 4.95 -13.32 -2.53
N ILE A 393 5.20 -12.37 -3.42
CA ILE A 393 4.44 -11.12 -3.54
C ILE A 393 4.20 -10.91 -5.03
N PRO A 394 3.00 -10.49 -5.46
CA PRO A 394 2.70 -10.21 -6.87
C PRO A 394 3.49 -9.00 -7.39
N CYS A 395 4.76 -9.17 -7.76
CA CYS A 395 5.67 -8.05 -8.03
C CYS A 395 6.85 -8.44 -8.92
N ASN A 396 7.01 -7.80 -10.08
CA ASN A 396 8.13 -8.05 -11.00
C ASN A 396 8.98 -6.84 -11.52
N PRO A 397 8.96 -5.61 -10.95
CA PRO A 397 9.79 -4.51 -11.45
C PRO A 397 11.29 -4.84 -11.58
N CYS A 398 11.84 -5.65 -10.67
CA CYS A 398 13.26 -6.02 -10.71
C CYS A 398 13.61 -6.85 -11.97
N VAL A 399 12.74 -7.77 -12.39
CA VAL A 399 12.88 -8.56 -13.62
C VAL A 399 12.82 -7.64 -14.84
N VAL A 400 11.78 -6.81 -14.93
CA VAL A 400 11.54 -5.92 -16.09
C VAL A 400 12.67 -4.90 -16.25
N SER A 401 13.28 -4.44 -15.16
CA SER A 401 14.37 -3.46 -15.18
C SER A 401 15.75 -4.03 -15.54
N CYS A 402 15.91 -5.36 -15.56
CA CYS A 402 17.22 -6.00 -15.68
C CYS A 402 17.69 -6.01 -17.14
N PRO A 403 18.75 -5.25 -17.52
CA PRO A 403 19.16 -5.14 -18.92
C PRO A 403 19.78 -6.41 -19.49
N THR A 404 20.23 -7.32 -18.63
CA THR A 404 20.85 -8.60 -19.03
C THR A 404 19.96 -9.81 -18.75
N ASN A 405 18.71 -9.59 -18.35
CA ASN A 405 17.77 -10.65 -17.96
C ASN A 405 18.33 -11.61 -16.89
N ALA A 406 19.21 -11.11 -16.01
CA ALA A 406 19.82 -11.88 -14.95
C ALA A 406 18.86 -12.20 -13.79
N ILE A 407 17.79 -11.43 -13.63
CA ILE A 407 16.77 -11.71 -12.59
C ILE A 407 15.61 -12.46 -13.25
N LYS A 408 15.27 -13.62 -12.71
CA LYS A 408 14.22 -14.52 -13.20
C LYS A 408 13.16 -14.74 -12.13
N MET A 409 11.91 -14.93 -12.55
CA MET A 409 10.80 -15.34 -11.71
C MET A 409 9.95 -16.34 -12.50
N ASP A 410 9.50 -17.40 -11.85
CA ASP A 410 8.71 -18.46 -12.49
C ASP A 410 7.27 -17.98 -12.80
N THR A 411 6.70 -17.17 -11.90
CA THR A 411 5.40 -16.51 -12.04
C THR A 411 5.50 -15.08 -11.50
N LEU A 412 4.45 -14.25 -11.64
CA LEU A 412 4.39 -12.92 -11.00
C LEU A 412 4.57 -13.00 -9.47
N ASN A 413 4.11 -14.07 -8.85
CA ASN A 413 4.15 -14.28 -7.40
C ASN A 413 5.43 -15.01 -6.96
N GLY A 414 6.19 -15.56 -7.89
CA GLY A 414 7.41 -16.32 -7.60
C GLY A 414 8.51 -15.49 -6.95
N LEU A 415 9.43 -16.15 -6.26
CA LEU A 415 10.60 -15.46 -5.71
C LEU A 415 11.58 -15.06 -6.82
N PRO A 416 12.12 -13.82 -6.81
CA PRO A 416 13.15 -13.42 -7.76
C PRO A 416 14.46 -14.17 -7.52
N LYS A 417 14.94 -14.87 -8.55
CA LYS A 417 16.22 -15.59 -8.57
C LYS A 417 17.23 -14.85 -9.42
N LEU A 418 18.49 -14.79 -8.98
CA LEU A 418 19.57 -14.14 -9.71
C LEU A 418 20.47 -15.17 -10.40
N GLU A 419 20.57 -15.08 -11.72
CA GLU A 419 21.59 -15.74 -12.53
C GLU A 419 22.90 -14.95 -12.42
N TYR A 420 23.79 -15.41 -11.53
CA TYR A 420 25.00 -14.69 -11.18
C TYR A 420 25.87 -14.36 -12.39
N ASP A 421 26.03 -15.28 -13.34
CA ASP A 421 26.88 -15.09 -14.53
C ASP A 421 26.41 -13.94 -15.41
N LEU A 422 25.10 -13.74 -15.55
CA LEU A 422 24.50 -12.67 -16.34
C LEU A 422 24.47 -11.32 -15.61
N CYS A 423 24.57 -11.30 -14.28
CA CYS A 423 24.46 -10.09 -13.49
C CYS A 423 25.68 -9.18 -13.65
N THR A 424 25.52 -7.93 -14.11
CA THR A 424 26.64 -6.98 -14.21
C THR A 424 26.86 -6.16 -12.95
N GLY A 425 25.95 -6.25 -11.97
CA GLY A 425 25.96 -5.38 -10.78
C GLY A 425 25.71 -3.90 -11.12
N CYS A 426 24.92 -3.59 -12.16
CA CYS A 426 24.65 -2.21 -12.58
C CYS A 426 23.80 -1.38 -11.59
N GLY A 427 23.06 -2.05 -10.69
CA GLY A 427 22.22 -1.44 -9.65
C GLY A 427 20.82 -0.98 -10.10
N ASN A 428 20.40 -1.17 -11.35
CA ASN A 428 19.09 -0.69 -11.83
C ASN A 428 17.91 -1.27 -11.04
N CYS A 429 18.01 -2.54 -10.64
CA CYS A 429 17.02 -3.23 -9.83
C CYS A 429 16.83 -2.61 -8.43
N ILE A 430 17.85 -1.97 -7.87
CA ILE A 430 17.79 -1.29 -6.56
C ILE A 430 16.77 -0.16 -6.62
N GLY A 431 16.88 0.68 -7.66
CA GLY A 431 16.06 1.88 -7.82
C GLY A 431 14.59 1.56 -8.05
N VAL A 432 14.24 0.43 -8.67
CA VAL A 432 12.85 0.09 -9.00
C VAL A 432 12.14 -0.76 -7.95
N CYS A 433 12.86 -1.34 -6.98
CA CYS A 433 12.31 -2.28 -6.01
C CYS A 433 11.35 -1.58 -5.03
N PRO A 434 10.05 -1.92 -5.00
CA PRO A 434 9.11 -1.28 -4.06
C PRO A 434 9.44 -1.55 -2.58
N GLY A 435 9.95 -2.75 -2.29
CA GLY A 435 10.37 -3.17 -0.94
C GLY A 435 11.77 -2.66 -0.52
N LEU A 436 12.53 -2.01 -1.42
CA LEU A 436 13.94 -1.64 -1.22
C LEU A 436 14.81 -2.82 -0.75
N ALA A 437 14.51 -4.04 -1.22
CA ALA A 437 15.10 -5.29 -0.76
C ALA A 437 16.29 -5.76 -1.62
N ILE A 438 16.81 -4.90 -2.51
CA ILE A 438 17.88 -5.25 -3.45
C ILE A 438 19.08 -4.35 -3.20
N PHE A 439 20.26 -4.96 -3.22
CA PHE A 439 21.56 -4.33 -3.02
C PHE A 439 22.52 -4.77 -4.12
N VAL A 440 23.63 -4.08 -4.30
CA VAL A 440 24.76 -4.59 -5.11
C VAL A 440 26.01 -4.60 -4.25
N VAL A 441 26.68 -5.74 -4.23
CA VAL A 441 27.97 -5.93 -3.56
C VAL A 441 29.07 -5.84 -4.62
N ASP A 442 30.13 -5.10 -4.32
CA ASP A 442 31.36 -5.01 -5.13
C ASP A 442 32.57 -5.37 -4.26
N LYS A 443 32.95 -6.65 -4.28
CA LYS A 443 34.06 -7.22 -3.50
C LYS A 443 35.42 -6.63 -3.91
N LYS A 444 35.58 -6.19 -5.17
CA LYS A 444 36.82 -5.57 -5.65
C LYS A 444 37.04 -4.21 -5.02
N LYS A 445 35.98 -3.42 -4.90
CA LYS A 445 36.02 -2.08 -4.29
C LYS A 445 35.78 -2.09 -2.79
N SER A 446 35.37 -3.22 -2.21
CA SER A 446 34.89 -3.28 -0.81
C SER A 446 33.77 -2.26 -0.59
N SER A 447 32.74 -2.30 -1.45
CA SER A 447 31.65 -1.33 -1.41
C SER A 447 30.29 -1.97 -1.64
N VAL A 448 29.25 -1.33 -1.12
CA VAL A 448 27.85 -1.75 -1.28
C VAL A 448 27.01 -0.61 -1.85
N PHE A 449 26.14 -0.93 -2.79
CA PHE A 449 25.13 -0.03 -3.34
C PHE A 449 23.82 -0.24 -2.58
N LEU A 450 23.31 0.82 -1.98
CA LEU A 450 22.14 0.81 -1.11
C LEU A 450 21.04 1.73 -1.68
N PRO A 451 19.76 1.32 -1.59
CA PRO A 451 18.65 2.25 -1.83
C PRO A 451 18.59 3.29 -0.70
N TYR A 452 18.35 4.56 -1.06
CA TYR A 452 18.27 5.65 -0.10
C TYR A 452 17.16 6.64 -0.47
N GLU A 453 16.16 6.77 0.41
CA GLU A 453 15.02 7.68 0.26
C GLU A 453 14.84 8.64 1.45
N MET A 454 15.87 8.80 2.28
CA MET A 454 15.85 9.68 3.45
C MET A 454 16.45 11.05 3.14
N LEU A 455 16.22 11.99 4.05
CA LEU A 455 16.87 13.30 4.07
C LEU A 455 17.67 13.45 5.37
N PRO A 456 18.83 14.14 5.35
CA PRO A 456 19.48 14.71 4.16
C PRO A 456 20.06 13.63 3.23
N LEU A 457 20.11 13.90 1.93
CA LEU A 457 20.82 13.03 0.99
C LEU A 457 22.33 13.19 1.20
N PRO A 458 23.11 12.10 1.39
CA PRO A 458 24.55 12.23 1.58
C PRO A 458 25.26 12.76 0.33
N GLU A 459 26.45 13.32 0.57
CA GLU A 459 27.36 13.81 -0.45
C GLU A 459 28.56 12.88 -0.64
N LYS A 460 29.19 12.93 -1.83
CA LYS A 460 30.37 12.13 -2.09
C LYS A 460 31.49 12.54 -1.14
N GLY A 461 32.10 11.55 -0.50
CA GLY A 461 33.19 11.73 0.46
C GLY A 461 32.74 11.90 1.90
N GLU A 462 31.44 12.02 2.14
CA GLU A 462 30.86 12.14 3.47
C GLU A 462 31.00 10.85 4.29
N LYS A 463 31.19 11.00 5.61
CA LYS A 463 31.19 9.89 6.56
C LYS A 463 29.76 9.54 6.96
N VAL A 464 29.48 8.25 7.02
CA VAL A 464 28.16 7.71 7.36
C VAL A 464 28.30 6.55 8.33
N ASP A 465 27.28 6.35 9.16
CA ASP A 465 27.15 5.13 9.93
C ASP A 465 26.72 3.99 9.01
N LEU A 466 27.43 2.87 9.07
CA LEU A 466 27.07 1.65 8.38
C LEU A 466 26.15 0.82 9.28
N LEU A 467 24.95 0.56 8.82
CA LEU A 467 23.91 -0.12 9.59
C LEU A 467 23.66 -1.54 9.08
N ASN A 468 23.46 -2.47 10.00
CA ASN A 468 23.06 -3.85 9.70
C ASN A 468 21.53 -3.98 9.45
N ARG A 469 21.04 -5.22 9.29
CA ARG A 469 19.60 -5.51 9.09
C ARG A 469 18.69 -5.11 10.26
N LYS A 470 19.27 -4.94 11.46
CA LYS A 470 18.57 -4.47 12.66
C LYS A 470 18.60 -2.95 12.82
N GLY A 471 19.30 -2.26 11.92
CA GLY A 471 19.57 -0.82 12.00
C GLY A 471 20.61 -0.45 13.06
N GLU A 472 21.41 -1.40 13.52
CA GLU A 472 22.49 -1.14 14.47
C GLU A 472 23.73 -0.68 13.70
N LYS A 473 24.40 0.35 14.23
CA LYS A 473 25.71 0.78 13.75
C LYS A 473 26.74 -0.32 13.98
N ILE A 474 27.39 -0.77 12.92
CA ILE A 474 28.44 -1.80 12.97
C ILE A 474 29.82 -1.29 12.56
N ALA A 475 29.89 -0.19 11.81
CA ALA A 475 31.14 0.47 11.43
C ALA A 475 30.88 1.90 10.94
N ASP A 476 31.95 2.67 10.75
CA ASP A 476 31.92 3.90 9.97
C ASP A 476 32.22 3.59 8.50
N GLY A 477 31.60 4.32 7.59
CA GLY A 477 31.79 4.19 6.15
C GLY A 477 31.96 5.53 5.46
N LYS A 478 32.26 5.49 4.17
CA LYS A 478 32.41 6.69 3.34
C LYS A 478 31.61 6.56 2.06
N VAL A 479 30.91 7.62 1.70
CA VAL A 479 30.10 7.66 0.48
C VAL A 479 31.01 7.82 -0.74
N LEU A 480 30.99 6.84 -1.65
CA LEU A 480 31.81 6.80 -2.85
C LEU A 480 31.13 7.46 -4.05
N SER A 481 29.84 7.19 -4.22
CA SER A 481 29.04 7.78 -5.30
C SER A 481 27.55 7.82 -4.95
N ILE A 482 26.82 8.75 -5.57
CA ILE A 482 25.35 8.84 -5.47
C ILE A 482 24.78 8.90 -6.88
N ARG A 483 23.90 7.95 -7.21
CA ARG A 483 23.06 8.01 -8.42
C ARG A 483 21.69 8.59 -8.05
N LYS A 484 21.45 9.84 -8.43
CA LYS A 484 20.16 10.51 -8.20
C LYS A 484 19.13 10.05 -9.23
N LEU A 485 18.01 9.50 -8.77
CA LEU A 485 16.92 9.05 -9.64
C LEU A 485 15.76 10.05 -9.64
N LYS A 486 15.00 10.08 -10.74
CA LYS A 486 13.86 11.00 -10.92
C LYS A 486 12.78 10.80 -9.85
N ASP A 487 12.56 9.56 -9.45
CA ASP A 487 11.57 9.14 -8.45
C ASP A 487 12.05 9.27 -7.00
N LYS A 488 13.26 9.82 -6.77
CA LYS A 488 13.89 10.03 -5.46
C LYS A 488 14.29 8.76 -4.70
N THR A 489 14.28 7.58 -5.34
CA THR A 489 14.92 6.39 -4.78
C THR A 489 16.37 6.36 -5.20
N ASN A 490 17.19 7.15 -4.52
CA ASN A 490 18.59 7.30 -4.90
C ASN A 490 19.36 6.02 -4.58
N ILE A 491 20.45 5.80 -5.30
CA ILE A 491 21.37 4.68 -5.04
C ILE A 491 22.66 5.26 -4.52
N VAL A 492 23.06 4.86 -3.31
CA VAL A 492 24.29 5.33 -2.65
C VAL A 492 25.28 4.16 -2.63
N GLU A 493 26.45 4.35 -3.24
CA GLU A 493 27.59 3.43 -3.11
C GLU A 493 28.42 3.87 -1.92
N VAL A 494 28.61 2.98 -0.94
CA VAL A 494 29.40 3.24 0.27
C VAL A 494 30.55 2.26 0.38
N GLU A 495 31.70 2.76 0.81
CA GLU A 495 32.85 1.96 1.21
C GLU A 495 32.55 1.26 2.54
N VAL A 496 32.91 -0.01 2.62
CA VAL A 496 32.66 -0.86 3.79
C VAL A 496 33.88 -1.74 4.08
N PRO A 497 34.14 -2.10 5.35
CA PRO A 497 35.12 -3.14 5.67
C PRO A 497 34.77 -4.46 4.97
N LYS A 498 35.78 -5.18 4.48
CA LYS A 498 35.59 -6.37 3.63
C LYS A 498 34.78 -7.46 4.33
N GLU A 499 35.03 -7.64 5.61
CA GLU A 499 34.36 -8.60 6.49
C GLU A 499 32.89 -8.24 6.77
N LEU A 500 32.50 -6.97 6.59
CA LEU A 500 31.13 -6.49 6.82
C LEU A 500 30.33 -6.31 5.52
N ILE A 501 30.90 -6.63 4.35
CA ILE A 501 30.29 -6.37 3.04
C ILE A 501 28.92 -7.04 2.85
N MET A 502 28.70 -8.16 3.54
CA MET A 502 27.43 -8.91 3.51
C MET A 502 26.47 -8.50 4.63
N GLU A 503 26.93 -7.73 5.61
CA GLU A 503 26.15 -7.29 6.78
C GLU A 503 25.55 -5.90 6.60
N VAL A 504 26.25 -4.99 5.93
CA VAL A 504 25.77 -3.61 5.70
C VAL A 504 24.54 -3.62 4.80
N ARG A 505 23.44 -3.04 5.29
CA ARG A 505 22.15 -3.00 4.57
C ARG A 505 21.44 -1.66 4.61
N ASN A 506 21.97 -0.69 5.35
CA ASN A 506 21.52 0.69 5.34
C ASN A 506 22.64 1.62 5.83
N ILE A 507 22.40 2.93 5.76
CA ILE A 507 23.28 3.96 6.30
C ILE A 507 22.50 5.05 7.02
N GLU A 508 23.16 5.72 7.95
CA GLU A 508 22.68 6.95 8.57
C GLU A 508 23.71 8.07 8.35
N VAL A 509 23.21 9.26 8.02
CA VAL A 509 24.04 10.42 7.73
C VAL A 509 24.32 11.15 9.04
N MET A 510 25.60 11.34 9.37
CA MET A 510 26.04 12.05 10.56
C MET A 510 25.95 13.58 10.33
N ARG A 511 24.74 14.16 10.34
CA ARG A 511 24.55 15.62 10.24
C ARG A 511 23.59 16.17 11.27
#